data_AF-A0A3N5C6H6-F1
#
_entry.id   AF-A0A3N5C6H6-F1
#
_cell.length_a   1.000
_cell.length_b   1.000
_cell.length_c   1.000
_cell.angle_alpha   90.00
_cell.angle_beta   90.00
_cell.angle_gamma   90.00
#
_symmetry.space_group_name_H-M   'P 1'
#
loop_
_entity.id
_entity.type
_entity.pdbx_description
1 polymer ?
#
loop_
_entity_poly.entity_id
_entity_poly.type
_entity_poly.pdbx_seq_one_letter_code
_entity_poly.pdbx_strand_id
1 'polypeptide(L)'
;MEETNFYQEYEVFSKKSVKAPIQHQFSLLAPNEEMALSMALENFMRREDVLDVWVVKRENIRRMTSEERTNWTKRLDNKDYRKTKGYGYLRQKWKEKEQGMLDEKEIMSWKEVKKK
;
A
#
# COMPACT_ATOMS: atom_id res chain seq x y z
N MET A 1 16.57 -30.77 -31.97
CA MET A 1 15.16 -30.45 -32.28
C MET A 1 14.74 -29.37 -31.32
N GLU A 2 14.81 -28.11 -31.74
CA GLU A 2 14.30 -27.00 -30.94
C GLU A 2 12.78 -27.01 -31.06
N GLU A 3 12.09 -27.59 -30.07
CA GLU A 3 10.67 -27.34 -29.84
C GLU A 3 10.52 -25.85 -29.49
N THR A 4 10.46 -25.01 -30.52
CA THR A 4 10.29 -23.58 -30.38
C THR A 4 8.86 -23.32 -29.91
N ASN A 5 8.70 -23.33 -28.58
CA ASN A 5 7.55 -22.92 -27.75
C ASN A 5 6.33 -22.42 -28.54
N PHE A 6 5.57 -23.34 -29.12
CA PHE A 6 4.27 -23.00 -29.73
C PHE A 6 3.35 -22.38 -28.69
N TYR A 7 3.52 -22.74 -27.41
CA TYR A 7 2.81 -22.14 -26.30
C TYR A 7 3.72 -21.21 -25.49
N GLN A 8 3.18 -20.04 -25.16
CA GLN A 8 3.81 -19.04 -24.29
C GLN A 8 2.93 -18.84 -23.06
N GLU A 9 3.55 -18.49 -21.93
CA GLU A 9 2.85 -18.16 -20.70
C GLU A 9 2.36 -16.71 -20.71
N TYR A 10 1.07 -16.52 -20.41
CA TYR A 10 0.44 -15.23 -20.27
C TYR A 10 -0.10 -15.07 -18.85
N GLU A 11 0.02 -13.86 -18.32
CA GLU A 11 -0.66 -13.46 -17.09
C GLU A 11 -1.93 -12.69 -17.45
N VAL A 12 -3.04 -13.09 -16.84
CA VAL A 12 -4.37 -12.51 -17.08
C VAL A 12 -4.72 -11.58 -15.93
N PHE A 13 -5.15 -10.37 -16.29
CA PHE A 13 -5.64 -9.38 -15.36
C PHE A 13 -7.07 -8.99 -15.71
N SER A 14 -7.86 -8.64 -14.69
CA SER A 14 -9.24 -8.23 -14.89
C SER A 14 -9.62 -7.01 -14.06
N LYS A 15 -10.62 -6.29 -14.55
CA LYS A 15 -11.27 -5.17 -13.86
C LYS A 15 -12.74 -5.49 -13.65
N LYS A 16 -13.21 -5.48 -12.41
CA LYS A 16 -14.61 -5.81 -12.09
C LYS A 16 -15.58 -4.62 -12.22
N SER A 17 -15.10 -3.39 -12.04
CA SER A 17 -15.93 -2.18 -12.17
C SER A 17 -15.09 -0.96 -12.51
N VAL A 18 -15.71 0.14 -12.95
CA VAL A 18 -15.01 1.35 -13.40
C VAL A 18 -14.03 1.90 -12.36
N LYS A 19 -14.40 1.82 -11.07
CA LYS A 19 -13.59 2.29 -9.93
C LYS A 19 -12.65 1.23 -9.36
N ALA A 20 -12.84 -0.05 -9.69
CA ALA A 20 -11.98 -1.11 -9.18
C ALA A 20 -10.59 -1.06 -9.84
N PRO A 21 -9.52 -1.36 -9.08
CA PRO A 21 -8.21 -1.55 -9.68
C PRO A 21 -8.21 -2.82 -10.56
N ILE A 22 -7.30 -2.85 -11.52
CA ILE A 22 -7.00 -4.05 -12.28
C ILE A 22 -6.26 -5.03 -11.37
N GLN A 23 -6.69 -6.29 -11.36
CA GLN A 23 -6.15 -7.34 -10.50
C GLN A 23 -5.68 -8.51 -11.33
N HIS A 24 -4.54 -9.09 -10.94
CA HIS A 24 -4.09 -10.38 -11.47
C HIS A 24 -5.07 -11.47 -11.02
N GLN A 25 -5.39 -12.39 -11.93
CA GLN A 25 -6.33 -13.48 -11.66
C GLN A 25 -5.65 -14.83 -11.76
N PHE A 26 -5.09 -15.14 -12.93
CA PHE A 26 -4.46 -16.42 -13.20
C PHE A 26 -3.49 -16.32 -14.37
N SER A 27 -2.75 -17.39 -14.60
CA SER A 27 -1.87 -17.55 -15.75
C SER A 27 -2.46 -18.59 -16.70
N LEU A 28 -2.18 -18.46 -18.00
CA LEU A 28 -2.58 -19.44 -19.01
C LEU A 28 -1.48 -19.65 -20.06
N LEU A 29 -1.58 -20.74 -20.81
CA LEU A 29 -0.73 -21.03 -21.96
C LEU A 29 -1.50 -20.78 -23.25
N ALA A 30 -0.92 -20.00 -24.16
CA ALA A 30 -1.52 -19.71 -25.45
C ALA A 30 -0.44 -19.50 -26.52
N PRO A 31 -0.76 -19.71 -27.80
CA PRO A 31 0.19 -19.49 -28.88
C PRO A 31 0.41 -18.02 -29.22
N ASN A 32 -0.57 -17.17 -28.97
CA ASN A 32 -0.50 -15.73 -29.21
C ASN A 32 -1.46 -14.97 -28.27
N GLU A 33 -1.39 -13.64 -28.29
CA GLU A 33 -2.17 -12.75 -27.43
C GLU A 33 -3.68 -12.83 -27.69
N GLU A 34 -4.11 -12.98 -28.95
CA GLU A 34 -5.53 -13.09 -29.31
C GLU A 34 -6.15 -14.37 -28.73
N MET A 35 -5.46 -15.49 -28.85
CA MET A 35 -5.90 -16.76 -28.29
C MET A 35 -5.90 -16.71 -26.76
N ALA A 36 -4.88 -16.08 -26.16
CA ALA A 36 -4.83 -15.86 -24.72
C ALA A 36 -6.05 -15.08 -24.22
N LEU A 37 -6.43 -14.01 -24.92
CA LEU A 37 -7.58 -13.18 -24.59
C LEU A 37 -8.89 -13.97 -24.70
N SER A 38 -9.09 -14.74 -25.78
CA SER A 38 -10.28 -15.58 -25.96
C SER A 38 -10.42 -16.60 -24.84
N MET A 39 -9.33 -17.32 -24.51
CA MET A 39 -9.31 -18.29 -23.42
C MET A 39 -9.56 -17.65 -22.05
N ALA A 40 -9.03 -16.45 -21.81
CA ALA A 40 -9.28 -15.69 -20.59
C ALA A 40 -10.76 -15.30 -20.46
N LEU A 41 -11.35 -14.76 -21.52
CA LEU A 41 -12.77 -14.37 -21.56
C LEU A 41 -13.69 -15.56 -21.33
N GLU A 42 -13.42 -16.72 -21.97
CA GLU A 42 -14.19 -17.94 -21.75
C GLU A 42 -14.18 -18.42 -20.28
N ASN A 43 -13.07 -18.21 -19.58
CA ASN A 43 -12.97 -18.53 -18.15
C ASN A 43 -13.83 -17.57 -17.30
N PHE A 44 -13.83 -16.26 -17.59
CA PHE A 44 -14.62 -15.28 -16.83
C PHE A 44 -16.12 -15.39 -17.10
N MET A 45 -16.53 -15.54 -18.36
CA MET A 45 -17.94 -15.63 -18.78
C MET A 45 -18.73 -16.74 -18.06
N ARG A 46 -18.03 -17.74 -17.52
CA ARG A 46 -18.66 -18.85 -16.79
C ARG A 46 -18.82 -18.61 -15.29
N ARG A 47 -18.16 -17.60 -14.70
CA ARG A 47 -18.00 -17.53 -13.23
C ARG A 47 -18.10 -16.14 -12.62
N GLU A 48 -17.68 -15.08 -13.32
CA GLU A 48 -17.62 -13.74 -12.74
C GLU A 48 -17.94 -12.65 -13.77
N ASP A 49 -18.59 -11.58 -13.31
CA ASP A 49 -18.73 -10.36 -14.10
C ASP A 49 -17.38 -9.65 -14.25
N VAL A 50 -17.07 -9.26 -15.48
CA VAL A 50 -15.83 -8.54 -15.82
C VAL A 50 -16.13 -7.36 -16.74
N LEU A 51 -15.51 -6.22 -16.44
CA LEU A 51 -15.60 -5.00 -17.24
C LEU A 51 -14.49 -4.92 -18.29
N ASP A 52 -13.28 -5.35 -17.94
CA ASP A 52 -12.10 -5.29 -18.80
C ASP A 52 -11.13 -6.43 -18.47
N VAL A 53 -10.43 -6.95 -19.49
CA VAL A 53 -9.48 -8.07 -19.38
C VAL A 53 -8.22 -7.75 -20.15
N TRP A 54 -7.07 -7.86 -19.49
CA TRP A 54 -5.75 -7.69 -20.10
C TRP A 54 -5.00 -9.01 -20.07
N VAL A 55 -4.29 -9.29 -21.15
CA VAL A 55 -3.34 -10.40 -21.26
C VAL A 55 -1.96 -9.83 -21.54
N VAL A 56 -0.97 -10.30 -20.80
CA VAL A 56 0.42 -9.87 -20.94
C VAL A 56 1.30 -11.09 -20.94
N LYS A 57 2.22 -11.21 -21.90
CA LYS A 57 3.23 -12.27 -21.88
C LYS A 57 4.03 -12.21 -20.58
N ARG A 58 4.23 -13.36 -19.94
CA ARG A 58 4.93 -13.43 -18.65
C ARG A 58 6.37 -12.91 -18.74
N GLU A 59 7.03 -13.12 -19.89
CA GLU A 59 8.38 -12.61 -20.17
C GLU A 59 8.46 -11.07 -20.14
N ASN A 60 7.36 -10.38 -20.43
CA ASN A 60 7.30 -8.92 -20.41
C ASN A 60 7.08 -8.36 -18.99
N ILE A 61 6.89 -9.22 -17.98
CA ILE A 61 6.65 -8.81 -16.59
C ILE A 61 7.93 -8.98 -15.78
N ARG A 62 8.64 -7.86 -15.57
CA ARG A 62 9.75 -7.81 -14.62
C ARG A 62 9.22 -7.87 -13.19
N ARG A 63 9.59 -8.94 -12.47
CA ARG A 63 9.32 -9.07 -11.03
C ARG A 63 10.50 -8.56 -10.21
N MET A 64 10.24 -8.02 -9.02
CA MET A 64 11.31 -7.70 -8.09
C MET A 64 12.00 -8.99 -7.64
N THR A 65 13.34 -8.96 -7.57
CA THR A 65 14.08 -10.02 -6.89
C THR A 65 13.83 -9.95 -5.38
N SER A 66 14.15 -11.03 -4.66
CA SER A 66 14.05 -11.04 -3.19
C SER A 66 14.94 -9.97 -2.54
N GLU A 67 16.10 -9.72 -3.13
CA GLU A 67 17.03 -8.68 -2.69
C GLU A 67 16.46 -7.28 -2.93
N GLU A 68 15.99 -6.98 -4.14
CA GLU A 68 15.36 -5.70 -4.47
C GLU A 68 14.15 -5.43 -3.59
N ARG A 69 13.33 -6.46 -3.32
CA ARG A 69 12.21 -6.34 -2.40
C ARG A 69 12.69 -5.89 -1.03
N THR A 70 13.71 -6.56 -0.49
CA THR A 70 14.26 -6.22 0.82
C THR A 70 14.85 -4.81 0.86
N ASN A 71 15.55 -4.39 -0.19
CA ASN A 71 16.24 -3.11 -0.22
C ASN A 71 15.31 -1.93 -0.53
N TRP A 72 14.39 -2.08 -1.50
CA TRP A 72 13.55 -0.98 -1.97
C TRP A 72 12.22 -0.86 -1.23
N THR A 73 11.68 -1.96 -0.69
CA THR A 73 10.40 -1.90 0.06
C THR A 73 10.58 -1.57 1.54
N LYS A 74 11.82 -1.57 2.05
CA LYS A 74 12.14 -1.04 3.38
C LYS A 74 11.69 0.42 3.45
N ARG A 75 10.55 0.66 4.08
CA ARG A 75 10.08 2.00 4.38
C ARG A 75 11.12 2.63 5.31
N LEU A 76 11.54 3.87 5.00
CA LEU A 76 12.25 4.70 5.95
C LEU A 76 11.40 4.80 7.22
N ASP A 77 11.91 4.29 8.34
CA ASP A 77 11.26 4.25 9.65
C ASP A 77 11.30 5.62 10.36
N ASN A 78 11.28 6.69 9.57
CA ASN A 78 11.37 8.08 10.04
C ASN A 78 10.06 8.86 9.83
N LYS A 79 8.94 8.14 9.64
CA LYS A 79 7.62 8.71 9.31
C LYS A 79 6.60 8.52 10.42
N ASP A 80 7.05 8.32 11.64
CA ASP A 80 6.14 8.16 12.79
C ASP A 80 5.25 9.38 13.02
N TYR A 81 5.71 10.58 12.61
CA TYR A 81 4.88 11.79 12.59
C TYR A 81 3.60 11.67 11.73
N ARG A 82 3.50 10.68 10.83
CA ARG A 82 2.28 10.42 10.01
C ARG A 82 1.28 9.51 10.70
N LYS A 83 1.65 8.84 11.78
CA LYS A 83 0.81 7.89 12.50
C LYS A 83 0.35 8.52 13.81
N THR A 84 -0.88 8.25 14.22
CA THR A 84 -1.42 8.71 15.51
C THR A 84 -0.53 8.31 16.70
N LYS A 85 0.13 7.13 16.62
CA LYS A 85 1.11 6.66 17.62
C LYS A 85 2.31 7.59 17.79
N GLY A 86 2.78 8.26 16.74
CA GLY A 86 3.93 9.18 16.81
C GLY A 86 3.66 10.46 17.58
N TYR A 87 2.38 10.76 17.89
CA TYR A 87 1.98 11.93 18.67
C TYR A 87 1.89 11.67 20.18
N GLY A 88 2.27 10.48 20.67
CA GLY A 88 2.18 10.13 22.10
C GLY A 88 2.93 11.09 23.04
N TYR A 89 4.03 11.68 22.57
CA TYR A 89 4.82 12.66 23.34
C TYR A 89 4.08 13.99 23.59
N LEU A 90 3.07 14.34 22.76
CA LEU A 90 2.32 15.58 22.95
C LEU A 90 1.62 15.58 24.30
N ARG A 91 1.05 14.45 24.73
CA ARG A 91 0.37 14.34 26.03
C ARG A 91 1.29 14.67 27.19
N GLN A 92 2.57 14.31 27.11
CA GLN A 92 3.55 14.65 28.13
C GLN A 92 3.87 16.15 28.11
N LYS A 93 4.10 16.74 26.93
CA LYS A 93 4.31 18.19 26.79
C LYS A 93 3.14 19.02 27.30
N TRP A 94 1.90 18.57 27.08
CA TRP A 94 0.71 19.24 27.62
C TRP A 94 0.68 19.22 29.15
N LYS A 95 1.00 18.08 29.78
CA LYS A 95 1.10 17.98 31.25
C LYS A 95 2.18 18.88 31.84
N GLU A 96 3.35 18.95 31.22
CA GLU A 96 4.44 19.82 31.66
C GLU A 96 4.05 21.30 31.56
N LYS A 97 3.26 21.69 30.55
CA LYS A 97 2.72 23.04 30.41
C LYS A 97 1.58 23.33 31.39
N GLU A 98 0.71 22.37 31.67
CA GLU A 98 -0.32 22.47 32.72
C GLU A 98 0.29 22.62 34.11
N GLN A 99 1.37 21.89 34.43
CA GLN A 99 2.11 22.08 35.68
C GLN A 99 2.77 23.46 35.80
N GLY A 100 3.11 24.09 34.66
CA GLY A 100 3.60 25.46 34.60
C GLY A 100 2.51 26.54 34.64
N MET A 101 1.22 26.18 34.61
CA MET A 101 0.13 27.12 34.87
C MET A 101 0.00 27.33 36.37
N LEU A 102 0.95 28.12 36.90
CA LEU A 102 0.96 28.73 38.24
C LEU A 102 0.72 27.75 39.39
N ASP A 103 1.80 27.31 40.04
CA ASP A 103 1.72 26.64 41.34
C ASP A 103 1.04 27.59 42.35
N GLU A 104 0.13 27.10 43.19
CA GLU A 104 -0.62 27.93 44.15
C GLU A 104 0.35 28.75 45.03
N LYS A 105 1.54 28.19 45.30
CA LYS A 105 2.63 28.87 46.00
C LYS A 105 3.16 30.11 45.27
N GLU A 106 3.26 30.05 43.94
CA GLU A 106 3.73 31.15 43.09
C GLU A 106 2.70 32.29 43.11
N ILE A 107 1.41 31.97 42.96
CA ILE A 107 0.30 32.93 43.06
C ILE A 107 0.25 33.59 44.45
N MET A 108 0.46 32.81 45.51
CA MET A 108 0.42 33.30 46.89
C MET A 108 1.63 34.15 47.26
N SER A 109 2.82 33.89 46.68
CA SER A 109 4.01 34.72 46.87
C SER A 109 3.81 36.17 46.36
N TRP A 110 2.97 36.36 45.33
CA TRP A 110 2.68 37.68 44.78
C TRP A 110 1.71 38.49 45.67
N LYS A 111 0.98 37.81 46.56
CA LYS A 111 0.07 38.44 47.53
C LYS A 111 0.82 39.04 48.72
N GLU A 112 1.95 38.46 49.13
CA GLU A 112 2.71 38.91 50.30
C GLU A 112 3.57 40.16 50.01
N VAL A 113 4.08 40.32 48.79
CA VAL A 113 4.94 41.46 48.41
C VAL A 113 4.19 42.80 48.37
N LYS A 114 2.85 42.80 48.36
CA LYS A 114 2.02 44.02 48.27
C LYS A 114 1.61 44.66 49.61
N LYS A 115 2.06 44.15 50.77
CA LYS A 115 1.85 44.86 52.06
C LYS A 115 3.00 45.83 52.32
N LYS A 116 2.82 47.08 51.89
CA LYS A 116 3.56 48.24 52.37
C LYS A 116 2.57 49.30 52.82
#